data_AF-A0A8J7G7X9-F1
#
_entry.id   AF-A0A8J7G7X9-F1
#
_cell.length_a   1.000
_cell.length_b   1.000
_cell.length_c   1.000
_cell.angle_alpha   90.00
_cell.angle_beta   90.00
_cell.angle_gamma   90.00
#
_symmetry.space_group_name_H-M   'P 1'
#
loop_
_entity.id
_entity.type
_entity.pdbx_description
1 polymer ?
#
loop_
_entity_poly.entity_id
_entity_poly.type
_entity_poly.pdbx_seq_one_letter_code
_entity_poly.pdbx_strand_id
1 'polypeptide(L)'
;MKKTVTSKFEIKLEFDKNTENPSRLFRTFAEIIEDVRNLDNVLAKCINTSVSTKIFLNDIEKGSLIAKLWDELVINEDNKLDDLQEPEKISNFIEKSRSKALEFLQDNKSSVDDLEKLSDDIEEIANEENLAETFNYGKPDILELAKSLNDISETTEKLTDNEKLIVKNSNDKSEELTNNVAKIDIEDVEKALTAEEYNNESIVFYKIKKPDFLGDSQWEFKHGNKSLKIKITDVNWLEKFKNGIEIVVPGDSLKVRISQNFKYNRNGYLISEKTEIIEVLGIIKNQ
;
A
#
# COMPACT_ATOMS: atom_id res chain seq x y z
N MET A 1 -30.06 -4.45 -7.18
CA MET A 1 -29.51 -3.14 -7.58
C MET A 1 -28.27 -2.92 -6.75
N LYS A 2 -27.13 -2.54 -7.35
CA LYS A 2 -25.94 -2.16 -6.58
C LYS A 2 -26.27 -0.87 -5.82
N LYS A 3 -26.20 -0.90 -4.49
CA LYS A 3 -26.34 0.29 -3.64
C LYS A 3 -24.98 0.98 -3.60
N THR A 4 -24.95 2.29 -3.84
CA THR A 4 -23.73 3.10 -3.92
C THR A 4 -23.78 4.23 -2.90
N VAL A 5 -22.61 4.57 -2.34
CA VAL A 5 -22.43 5.71 -1.42
C VAL A 5 -21.42 6.66 -2.04
N THR A 6 -21.68 7.97 -1.94
CA THR A 6 -20.85 9.01 -2.54
C THR A 6 -20.23 9.90 -1.47
N SER A 7 -18.89 10.01 -1.47
CA SER A 7 -18.11 10.97 -0.68
C SER A 7 -17.38 11.94 -1.62
N LYS A 8 -17.45 13.26 -1.39
CA LYS A 8 -16.83 14.27 -2.27
C LYS A 8 -15.58 14.86 -1.62
N PHE A 9 -14.52 15.08 -2.42
CA PHE A 9 -13.28 15.71 -1.96
C PHE A 9 -12.56 16.43 -3.11
N GLU A 10 -11.63 17.33 -2.80
CA GLU A 10 -10.84 18.06 -3.80
C GLU A 10 -9.35 17.81 -3.57
N ILE A 11 -8.64 17.49 -4.66
CA ILE A 11 -7.17 17.46 -4.68
C ILE A 11 -6.69 18.66 -5.49
N LYS A 12 -5.87 19.49 -4.86
CA LYS A 12 -5.23 20.65 -5.48
C LYS A 12 -3.70 20.51 -5.43
N LEU A 13 -3.08 20.51 -6.60
CA LEU A 13 -1.64 20.63 -6.78
C LEU A 13 -1.29 22.07 -7.16
N GLU A 14 -0.67 22.79 -6.23
CA GLU A 14 -0.08 24.10 -6.49
C GLU A 14 1.30 23.94 -7.13
N PHE A 15 1.54 24.65 -8.25
CA PHE A 15 2.79 24.56 -9.01
C PHE A 15 3.30 25.94 -9.44
N ASP A 16 4.62 26.07 -9.58
CA ASP A 16 5.23 27.26 -10.18
C ASP A 16 5.01 27.24 -11.70
N LYS A 17 4.53 28.35 -12.27
CA LYS A 17 4.33 28.49 -13.72
C LYS A 17 5.62 28.34 -14.53
N ASN A 18 6.77 28.48 -13.89
CA ASN A 18 8.09 28.29 -14.47
C ASN A 18 8.68 26.89 -14.20
N THR A 19 7.91 25.96 -13.61
CA THR A 19 8.39 24.59 -13.33
C THR A 19 8.84 23.90 -14.62
N GLU A 20 10.12 23.52 -14.67
CA GLU A 20 10.67 22.70 -15.74
C GLU A 20 10.13 21.26 -15.66
N ASN A 21 9.99 20.60 -16.82
CA ASN A 21 9.44 19.26 -16.94
C ASN A 21 8.05 19.07 -16.27
N PRO A 22 7.01 19.78 -16.75
CA PRO A 22 5.66 19.72 -16.17
C PRO A 22 5.03 18.33 -16.24
N SER A 23 5.54 17.43 -17.08
CA SER A 23 5.13 16.01 -17.11
C SER A 23 5.24 15.33 -15.75
N ARG A 24 6.21 15.74 -14.90
CA ARG A 24 6.32 15.29 -13.50
C ARG A 24 5.05 15.62 -12.71
N LEU A 25 4.57 16.86 -12.82
CA LEU A 25 3.40 17.33 -12.08
C LEU A 25 2.16 16.50 -12.42
N PHE A 26 1.95 16.20 -13.71
CA PHE A 26 0.83 15.35 -14.12
C PHE A 26 0.97 13.90 -13.65
N ARG A 27 2.20 13.36 -13.59
CA ARG A 27 2.44 12.02 -13.05
C ARG A 27 2.19 11.98 -11.56
N THR A 28 2.75 12.92 -10.79
CA THR A 28 2.49 13.07 -9.37
C THR A 28 1.00 13.23 -9.09
N PHE A 29 0.31 14.01 -9.93
CA PHE A 29 -1.13 14.21 -9.81
C PHE A 29 -1.95 12.95 -10.15
N ALA A 30 -1.49 12.11 -11.08
CA ALA A 30 -2.13 10.83 -11.36
C ALA A 30 -1.84 9.81 -10.23
N GLU A 31 -0.60 9.76 -9.75
CA GLU A 31 -0.17 8.88 -8.66
C GLU A 31 -0.93 9.19 -7.37
N ILE A 32 -1.08 10.47 -7.01
CA ILE A 32 -1.81 10.83 -5.79
C ILE A 32 -3.30 10.46 -5.85
N ILE A 33 -3.92 10.50 -7.02
CA ILE A 33 -5.30 10.02 -7.19
C ILE A 33 -5.36 8.52 -6.89
N GLU A 34 -4.38 7.75 -7.37
CA GLU A 34 -4.30 6.32 -7.09
C GLU A 34 -3.98 6.03 -5.61
N ASP A 35 -3.10 6.80 -4.99
CA ASP A 35 -2.72 6.63 -3.58
C ASP A 35 -3.90 6.95 -2.65
N VAL A 36 -4.64 8.03 -2.91
CA VAL A 36 -5.88 8.36 -2.18
C VAL A 36 -6.92 7.26 -2.38
N ARG A 37 -7.08 6.73 -3.60
CA ARG A 37 -7.97 5.58 -3.86
C ARG A 37 -7.58 4.35 -3.03
N ASN A 38 -6.29 4.07 -2.92
CA ASN A 38 -5.79 2.94 -2.14
C ASN A 38 -6.05 3.14 -0.65
N LEU A 39 -5.79 4.35 -0.12
CA LEU A 39 -6.13 4.72 1.25
C LEU A 39 -7.63 4.52 1.52
N ASP A 40 -8.49 5.06 0.64
CA ASP A 40 -9.94 4.94 0.81
C ASP A 40 -10.41 3.48 0.75
N ASN A 41 -9.73 2.61 -0.01
CA ASN A 41 -9.98 1.17 0.00
C ASN A 41 -9.64 0.53 1.35
N VAL A 42 -8.52 0.90 1.97
CA VAL A 42 -8.15 0.43 3.31
C VAL A 42 -9.19 0.89 4.33
N LEU A 43 -9.59 2.16 4.27
CA LEU A 43 -10.64 2.72 5.16
C LEU A 43 -11.99 2.03 4.94
N ALA A 44 -12.38 1.78 3.69
CA ALA A 44 -13.66 1.14 3.37
C ALA A 44 -13.76 -0.32 3.87
N LYS A 45 -12.64 -1.06 3.88
CA LYS A 45 -12.59 -2.43 4.45
C LYS A 45 -12.90 -2.46 5.95
N CYS A 46 -12.68 -1.36 6.67
CA CYS A 46 -13.03 -1.25 8.09
C CYS A 46 -14.54 -1.38 8.30
N ILE A 47 -15.36 -0.98 7.32
CA ILE A 47 -16.83 -1.11 7.37
C ILE A 47 -17.23 -2.55 7.05
N ASN A 48 -16.72 -3.08 5.93
CA ASN A 48 -16.92 -4.47 5.53
C ASN A 48 -15.86 -4.85 4.48
N THR A 49 -15.26 -6.04 4.63
CA THR A 49 -14.21 -6.58 3.74
C THR A 49 -14.62 -6.71 2.26
N SER A 50 -15.92 -6.67 1.95
CA SER A 50 -16.43 -6.73 0.57
C SER A 50 -16.66 -5.36 -0.08
N VAL A 51 -16.32 -4.25 0.60
CA VAL A 51 -16.48 -2.88 0.10
C VAL A 51 -15.21 -2.48 -0.66
N SER A 52 -15.40 -1.84 -1.81
CA SER A 52 -14.31 -1.29 -2.62
C SER A 52 -14.63 0.13 -3.07
N THR A 53 -13.63 0.96 -3.29
CA THR A 53 -13.78 2.38 -3.68
C THR A 53 -13.39 2.61 -5.13
N LYS A 54 -14.05 3.59 -5.75
CA LYS A 54 -13.71 4.12 -7.07
C LYS A 54 -13.72 5.63 -7.05
N ILE A 55 -12.71 6.25 -7.63
CA ILE A 55 -12.66 7.70 -7.80
C ILE A 55 -13.20 8.09 -9.17
N PHE A 56 -14.01 9.15 -9.22
CA PHE A 56 -14.46 9.79 -10.44
C PHE A 56 -14.01 11.24 -10.51
N LEU A 57 -13.52 11.66 -11.67
CA LEU A 57 -13.19 13.05 -11.96
C LEU A 57 -14.47 13.85 -12.26
N ASN A 58 -14.71 14.92 -11.50
CA ASN A 58 -15.85 15.82 -11.69
C ASN A 58 -15.50 17.03 -12.57
N ASP A 59 -14.35 17.68 -12.36
CA ASP A 59 -13.94 18.89 -13.11
C ASP A 59 -12.42 19.17 -13.01
N ILE A 60 -11.87 20.00 -13.91
CA ILE A 60 -10.46 20.50 -13.91
C ILE A 60 -10.43 22.03 -14.14
N GLU A 61 -9.86 22.80 -13.22
CA GLU A 61 -9.71 24.28 -13.35
C GLU A 61 -8.27 24.75 -13.68
N LYS A 62 -8.10 25.98 -14.21
CA LYS A 62 -6.85 26.48 -14.81
C LYS A 62 -6.08 27.43 -13.87
N GLY A 63 -4.80 27.14 -13.59
CA GLY A 63 -3.89 28.01 -12.79
C GLY A 63 -3.16 27.30 -11.65
N SER A 64 -3.66 26.12 -11.29
CA SER A 64 -3.15 25.06 -10.43
C SER A 64 -3.86 23.78 -10.93
N LEU A 65 -3.29 22.58 -10.79
CA LEU A 65 -4.01 21.36 -11.15
C LEU A 65 -4.99 21.08 -10.02
N ILE A 66 -6.24 21.50 -10.17
CA ILE A 66 -7.33 21.21 -9.23
C ILE A 66 -8.21 20.16 -9.86
N ALA A 67 -8.30 18.98 -9.24
CA ALA A 67 -9.30 17.98 -9.56
C ALA A 67 -10.33 17.93 -8.43
N LYS A 68 -11.59 18.10 -8.82
CA LYS A 68 -12.73 17.83 -7.94
C LYS A 68 -13.08 16.37 -8.13
N LEU A 69 -13.01 15.59 -7.07
CA LEU A 69 -13.14 14.13 -7.09
C LEU A 69 -14.29 13.69 -6.18
N TRP A 70 -14.79 12.49 -6.43
CA TRP A 70 -15.69 11.83 -5.50
C TRP A 70 -15.46 10.32 -5.52
N ASP A 71 -15.59 9.71 -4.36
CA ASP A 71 -15.53 8.28 -4.16
C ASP A 71 -16.91 7.66 -4.31
N GLU A 72 -17.00 6.59 -5.10
CA GLU A 72 -18.09 5.64 -5.08
C GLU A 72 -17.67 4.40 -4.32
N LEU A 73 -18.35 4.12 -3.21
CA LEU A 73 -18.20 2.84 -2.52
C LEU A 73 -19.12 1.81 -3.17
N VAL A 74 -18.54 0.71 -3.66
CA VAL A 74 -19.23 -0.40 -4.32
C VAL A 74 -19.21 -1.62 -3.40
N ILE A 75 -20.41 -2.09 -3.06
CA ILE A 75 -20.65 -3.31 -2.28
C ILE A 75 -20.92 -4.46 -3.26
N ASN A 76 -20.20 -5.57 -3.13
CA ASN A 76 -20.21 -6.71 -4.07
C ASN A 76 -21.57 -7.43 -4.24
N GLU A 77 -21.64 -8.29 -5.28
CA GLU A 77 -22.85 -9.00 -5.78
C GLU A 77 -23.38 -10.14 -4.90
N ASP A 78 -22.64 -10.56 -3.87
CA ASP A 78 -23.18 -11.44 -2.83
C ASP A 78 -24.03 -10.57 -1.90
N ASN A 79 -25.35 -10.55 -2.13
CA ASN A 79 -26.39 -9.87 -1.34
C ASN A 79 -26.29 -10.12 0.20
N LYS A 80 -25.26 -9.59 0.85
CA LYS A 80 -25.06 -9.56 2.30
C LYS A 80 -24.82 -8.13 2.74
N LEU A 81 -25.74 -7.27 2.34
CA LEU A 81 -25.99 -5.96 2.92
C LEU A 81 -27.39 -5.54 2.45
N ASP A 82 -28.37 -6.35 2.84
CA ASP A 82 -29.76 -5.93 2.82
C ASP A 82 -29.87 -4.79 3.83
N ASP A 83 -30.04 -3.57 3.29
CA ASP A 83 -30.22 -2.28 3.96
C ASP A 83 -28.99 -1.43 4.33
N LEU A 84 -28.37 -0.78 3.32
CA LEU A 84 -27.87 0.59 3.54
C LEU A 84 -29.05 1.48 3.89
N GLN A 85 -29.30 1.67 5.17
CA GLN A 85 -30.27 2.65 5.65
C GLN A 85 -29.65 4.06 5.71
N GLU A 86 -28.32 4.18 5.81
CA GLU A 86 -27.66 5.45 6.17
C GLU A 86 -26.33 5.68 5.42
N PRO A 87 -26.38 6.01 4.10
CA PRO A 87 -25.19 6.26 3.29
C PRO A 87 -24.37 7.48 3.75
N GLU A 88 -25.01 8.45 4.41
CA GLU A 88 -24.34 9.66 4.91
C GLU A 88 -23.32 9.34 6.02
N LYS A 89 -23.65 8.43 6.94
CA LYS A 89 -22.74 7.98 8.02
C LYS A 89 -21.45 7.38 7.46
N ILE A 90 -21.59 6.56 6.41
CA ILE A 90 -20.44 5.97 5.72
C ILE A 90 -19.58 7.04 5.04
N SER A 91 -20.22 7.98 4.33
CA SER A 91 -19.51 9.09 3.68
C SER A 91 -18.73 9.92 4.69
N ASN A 92 -19.37 10.28 5.80
CA ASN A 92 -18.76 11.06 6.88
C ASN A 92 -17.57 10.31 7.50
N PHE A 93 -17.72 9.01 7.75
CA PHE A 93 -16.64 8.20 8.30
C PHE A 93 -15.41 8.20 7.39
N ILE A 94 -15.57 7.95 6.08
CA ILE A 94 -14.45 7.96 5.12
C ILE A 94 -13.80 9.33 5.08
N GLU A 95 -14.61 10.39 4.98
CA GLU A 95 -14.11 11.75 4.90
C GLU A 95 -13.32 12.16 6.15
N LYS A 96 -13.87 11.95 7.34
CA LYS A 96 -13.22 12.27 8.62
C LYS A 96 -11.95 11.43 8.82
N SER A 97 -12.00 10.14 8.52
CA SER A 97 -10.86 9.22 8.66
C SER A 97 -9.71 9.59 7.72
N ARG A 98 -10.02 9.95 6.47
CA ARG A 98 -9.03 10.45 5.50
C ARG A 98 -8.42 11.77 5.95
N SER A 99 -9.24 12.72 6.41
CA SER A 99 -8.73 13.97 7.00
C SER A 99 -7.75 13.68 8.14
N LYS A 100 -8.07 12.72 9.02
CA LYS A 100 -7.21 12.35 10.15
C LYS A 100 -5.90 11.69 9.72
N ALA A 101 -5.94 10.83 8.71
CA ALA A 101 -4.78 10.18 8.12
C ALA A 101 -3.85 11.19 7.40
N LEU A 102 -4.42 12.18 6.71
CA LEU A 102 -3.63 13.24 6.07
C LEU A 102 -3.06 14.22 7.09
N GLU A 103 -3.79 14.51 8.16
CA GLU A 103 -3.30 15.30 9.30
C GLU A 103 -2.10 14.62 9.97
N PHE A 104 -2.12 13.29 10.10
CA PHE A 104 -0.97 12.52 10.58
C PHE A 104 0.30 12.76 9.75
N LEU A 105 0.18 12.77 8.42
CA LEU A 105 1.29 13.04 7.50
C LEU A 105 1.74 14.51 7.57
N GLN A 106 0.79 15.44 7.61
CA GLN A 106 1.06 16.87 7.75
C GLN A 106 1.81 17.19 9.05
N ASP A 107 1.45 16.50 10.14
CA ASP A 107 2.12 16.59 11.44
C ASP A 107 3.49 15.88 11.48
N ASN A 108 3.91 15.26 10.38
CA ASN A 108 5.18 14.53 10.26
C ASN A 108 5.32 13.37 11.27
N LYS A 109 4.21 12.75 11.66
CA LYS A 109 4.21 11.55 12.49
C LYS A 109 4.62 10.33 11.67
N SER A 110 5.32 9.39 12.29
CA SER A 110 5.84 8.19 11.60
C SER A 110 6.10 6.99 12.51
N SER A 111 5.95 7.16 13.83
CA SER A 111 6.22 6.09 14.79
C SER A 111 5.08 5.07 14.85
N VAL A 112 5.40 3.85 15.31
CA VAL A 112 4.39 2.80 15.52
C VAL A 112 3.33 3.26 16.53
N ASP A 113 3.73 3.89 17.63
CA ASP A 113 2.79 4.40 18.65
C ASP A 113 1.84 5.45 18.08
N ASP A 114 2.31 6.30 17.15
CA ASP A 114 1.44 7.28 16.49
C ASP A 114 0.48 6.61 15.51
N LEU A 115 0.89 5.53 14.86
CA LEU A 115 0.00 4.74 13.98
C LEU A 115 -1.06 3.99 14.76
N GLU A 116 -0.73 3.46 15.93
CA GLU A 116 -1.72 2.87 16.85
C GLU A 116 -2.75 3.91 17.28
N LYS A 117 -2.31 5.12 17.65
CA LYS A 117 -3.21 6.23 17.96
C LYS A 117 -4.08 6.63 16.76
N LEU A 118 -3.52 6.66 15.55
CA LEU A 118 -4.31 6.94 14.34
C LEU A 118 -5.37 5.86 14.10
N SER A 119 -5.03 4.59 14.33
CA SER A 119 -5.98 3.48 14.25
C SER A 119 -7.11 3.62 15.28
N ASP A 120 -6.77 4.02 16.51
CA ASP A 120 -7.73 4.31 17.58
C ASP A 120 -8.62 5.52 17.25
N ASP A 121 -8.05 6.60 16.73
CA ASP A 121 -8.78 7.80 16.29
C ASP A 121 -9.79 7.46 15.18
N ILE A 122 -9.42 6.59 14.23
CA ILE A 122 -10.32 6.12 13.16
C ILE A 122 -11.45 5.25 13.73
N GLU A 123 -11.18 4.41 14.74
CA GLU A 123 -12.22 3.67 15.46
C GLU A 123 -13.16 4.59 16.22
N GLU A 124 -12.66 5.65 16.85
CA GLU A 124 -13.50 6.65 17.50
C GLU A 124 -14.44 7.33 16.50
N ILE A 125 -13.93 7.73 15.32
CA ILE A 125 -14.76 8.30 14.24
C ILE A 125 -15.88 7.34 13.83
N ALA A 126 -15.61 6.03 13.73
CA ALA A 126 -16.63 5.04 13.40
C ALA A 126 -17.71 4.91 14.49
N ASN A 127 -17.31 5.03 15.75
CA ASN A 127 -18.22 5.03 16.90
C ASN A 127 -19.09 6.29 16.91
N GLU A 128 -18.51 7.47 16.65
CA GLU A 128 -19.25 8.74 16.52
C GLU A 128 -20.33 8.67 15.42
N GLU A 129 -19.99 8.06 14.29
CA GLU A 129 -20.93 7.85 13.18
C GLU A 129 -21.89 6.66 13.42
N ASN A 130 -21.81 5.99 14.58
CA ASN A 130 -22.64 4.83 14.97
C ASN A 130 -22.62 3.69 13.95
N LEU A 131 -21.48 3.43 13.31
CA LEU A 131 -21.38 2.41 12.27
C LEU A 131 -21.58 0.98 12.80
N ALA A 132 -21.24 0.72 14.06
CA ALA A 132 -21.40 -0.58 14.69
C ALA A 132 -22.87 -1.05 14.80
N GLU A 133 -23.85 -0.14 14.71
CA GLU A 133 -25.28 -0.51 14.73
C GLU A 133 -25.72 -1.22 13.44
N THR A 134 -25.04 -0.93 12.32
CA THR A 134 -25.42 -1.41 10.99
C THR A 134 -24.37 -2.31 10.35
N PHE A 135 -23.10 -2.12 10.70
CA PHE A 135 -21.96 -2.78 10.06
C PHE A 135 -21.07 -3.49 11.08
N ASN A 136 -20.44 -4.57 10.65
CA ASN A 136 -19.43 -5.25 11.44
C ASN A 136 -18.09 -4.52 11.29
N TYR A 137 -18.01 -3.36 11.93
CA TYR A 137 -16.86 -2.47 11.89
C TYR A 137 -15.68 -3.05 12.70
N GLY A 138 -14.45 -2.82 12.21
CA GLY A 138 -13.23 -3.11 12.96
C GLY A 138 -12.14 -2.08 12.70
N LYS A 139 -11.13 -2.05 13.57
CA LYS A 139 -9.95 -1.17 13.43
C LYS A 139 -9.27 -1.35 12.06
N PRO A 140 -8.69 -0.27 11.50
CA PRO A 140 -7.80 -0.38 10.35
C PRO A 140 -6.65 -1.33 10.62
N ASP A 141 -6.30 -2.15 9.63
CA ASP A 141 -5.06 -2.91 9.66
C ASP A 141 -3.87 -1.95 9.65
N ILE A 142 -3.09 -1.94 10.73
CA ILE A 142 -1.99 -0.99 10.94
C ILE A 142 -0.92 -1.12 9.85
N LEU A 143 -0.66 -2.33 9.36
CA LEU A 143 0.36 -2.56 8.33
C LEU A 143 -0.14 -2.09 6.95
N GLU A 144 -1.41 -2.34 6.61
CA GLU A 144 -2.02 -1.77 5.39
C GLU A 144 -2.05 -0.24 5.47
N LEU A 145 -2.43 0.33 6.61
CA LEU A 145 -2.47 1.78 6.83
C LEU A 145 -1.08 2.41 6.67
N ALA A 146 -0.05 1.83 7.30
CA ALA A 146 1.33 2.29 7.19
C ALA A 146 1.84 2.30 5.74
N LYS A 147 1.52 1.25 4.98
CA LYS A 147 1.90 1.15 3.56
C LYS A 147 1.21 2.23 2.72
N SER A 148 -0.11 2.40 2.87
CA SER A 148 -0.84 3.44 2.13
C SER A 148 -0.38 4.85 2.46
N LEU A 149 -0.03 5.13 3.72
CA LEU A 149 0.55 6.41 4.12
C LEU A 149 1.93 6.64 3.50
N ASN A 150 2.77 5.60 3.44
CA ASN A 150 4.07 5.68 2.77
C ASN A 150 3.95 5.90 1.26
N ASP A 151 2.97 5.30 0.58
CA ASP A 151 2.73 5.55 -0.85
C ASP A 151 2.49 7.06 -1.09
N ILE A 152 1.67 7.70 -0.25
CA ILE A 152 1.43 9.16 -0.30
C ILE A 152 2.73 9.94 -0.03
N SER A 153 3.50 9.55 1.00
CA SER A 153 4.80 10.19 1.30
C SER A 153 5.75 10.10 0.10
N GLU A 154 5.88 8.92 -0.54
CA GLU A 154 6.72 8.71 -1.72
C GLU A 154 6.27 9.54 -2.94
N THR A 155 4.97 9.71 -3.12
CA THR A 155 4.43 10.55 -4.19
C THR A 155 4.70 12.04 -3.92
N THR A 156 4.55 12.49 -2.67
CA THR A 156 4.80 13.88 -2.28
C THR A 156 6.28 14.25 -2.26
N GLU A 157 7.21 13.32 -2.02
CA GLU A 157 8.66 13.51 -2.21
C GLU A 157 9.02 14.00 -3.62
N LYS A 158 8.18 13.70 -4.61
CA LYS A 158 8.37 14.17 -5.99
C LYS A 158 8.08 15.65 -6.14
N LEU A 159 7.59 16.37 -5.13
CA LEU A 159 7.36 17.82 -5.14
C LEU A 159 8.66 18.60 -4.87
N THR A 160 8.71 19.88 -5.25
CA THR A 160 9.78 20.81 -4.82
C THR A 160 9.37 21.59 -3.56
N ASP A 161 10.32 22.30 -2.94
CA ASP A 161 10.09 23.09 -1.72
C ASP A 161 9.02 24.19 -1.87
N ASN A 162 8.73 24.62 -3.10
CA ASN A 162 7.71 25.62 -3.41
C ASN A 162 6.39 25.01 -3.88
N GLU A 163 6.29 23.68 -3.95
CA GLU A 163 5.12 22.94 -4.37
C GLU A 163 4.49 22.24 -3.17
N LYS A 164 3.16 22.20 -3.13
CA LYS A 164 2.42 21.47 -2.11
C LYS A 164 1.18 20.83 -2.68
N LEU A 165 0.81 19.73 -2.05
CA LEU A 165 -0.46 19.06 -2.25
C LEU A 165 -1.43 19.55 -1.17
N ILE A 166 -2.59 20.03 -1.57
CA ILE A 166 -3.67 20.40 -0.66
C ILE A 166 -4.83 19.46 -0.93
N VAL A 167 -5.26 18.74 0.09
CA VAL A 167 -6.48 17.94 0.06
C VAL A 167 -7.53 18.67 0.89
N LYS A 168 -8.71 18.86 0.32
CA LYS A 168 -9.84 19.49 1.01
C LYS A 168 -10.99 18.53 1.17
N ASN A 169 -11.57 18.54 2.36
CA ASN A 169 -12.78 17.81 2.68
C ASN A 169 -14.05 18.67 2.43
N SER A 170 -15.23 18.11 2.66
CA SER A 170 -16.52 18.76 2.39
C SER A 170 -16.84 19.90 3.37
N ASN A 171 -16.12 19.99 4.49
CA ASN A 171 -16.23 21.05 5.50
C ASN A 171 -15.21 22.19 5.32
N ASP A 172 -14.54 22.27 4.16
CA ASP A 172 -13.48 23.25 3.86
C ASP A 172 -12.23 23.15 4.77
N LYS A 173 -12.09 22.09 5.58
CA LYS A 173 -10.81 21.79 6.24
C LYS A 173 -9.84 21.28 5.16
N SER A 174 -8.60 21.77 5.24
CA SER A 174 -7.56 21.45 4.27
C SER A 174 -6.33 20.91 4.97
N GLU A 175 -5.86 19.75 4.52
CA GLU A 175 -4.58 19.19 4.89
C GLU A 175 -3.54 19.50 3.80
N GLU A 176 -2.36 19.96 4.22
CA GLU A 176 -1.28 20.37 3.32
C GLU A 176 -0.07 19.44 3.46
N LEU A 177 0.35 18.82 2.34
CA LEU A 177 1.51 17.94 2.27
C LEU A 177 2.59 18.56 1.38
N THR A 178 3.82 18.55 1.88
CA THR A 178 5.02 19.06 1.17
C THR A 178 5.91 17.89 0.75
N ASN A 179 7.09 18.18 0.20
CA ASN A 179 8.08 17.16 -0.17
C ASN A 179 8.85 16.55 1.02
N ASN A 180 8.56 16.96 2.25
CA ASN A 180 9.27 16.52 3.45
C ASN A 180 8.31 15.90 4.47
N VAL A 181 7.61 14.85 4.02
CA VAL A 181 6.77 14.00 4.87
C VAL A 181 7.57 12.80 5.33
N ALA A 182 7.55 12.53 6.64
CA ALA A 182 8.26 11.44 7.26
C ALA A 182 7.76 10.08 6.74
N LYS A 183 8.69 9.18 6.42
CA LYS A 183 8.37 7.79 6.08
C LYS A 183 8.26 6.96 7.33
N ILE A 184 7.25 6.11 7.35
CA ILE A 184 7.04 5.09 8.36
C ILE A 184 7.98 3.92 8.05
N ASP A 185 8.69 3.42 9.07
CA ASP A 185 9.48 2.19 8.94
C ASP A 185 8.56 0.97 9.01
N ILE A 186 8.36 0.31 7.85
CA ILE A 186 7.51 -0.87 7.74
C ILE A 186 8.09 -2.06 8.50
N GLU A 187 9.41 -2.18 8.63
CA GLU A 187 10.03 -3.27 9.39
C GLU A 187 9.76 -3.12 10.89
N ASP A 188 9.81 -1.89 11.40
CA ASP A 188 9.45 -1.59 12.79
C ASP A 188 7.97 -1.87 13.07
N VAL A 189 7.08 -1.50 12.14
CA VAL A 189 5.64 -1.82 12.25
C VAL A 189 5.41 -3.34 12.27
N GLU A 190 6.00 -4.08 11.34
CA GLU A 190 5.89 -5.55 11.32
C GLU A 190 6.39 -6.15 12.63
N LYS A 191 7.54 -5.69 13.13
CA LYS A 191 8.15 -6.18 14.36
C LYS A 191 7.26 -5.93 15.57
N ALA A 192 6.65 -4.76 15.67
CA ALA A 192 5.74 -4.42 16.77
C ALA A 192 4.47 -5.30 16.76
N LEU A 193 3.96 -5.63 15.57
CA LEU A 193 2.76 -6.47 15.40
C LEU A 193 3.04 -7.97 15.55
N THR A 194 4.30 -8.40 15.44
CA THR A 194 4.70 -9.81 15.50
C THR A 194 4.62 -10.34 16.93
N ALA A 195 3.83 -11.40 17.13
CA ALA A 195 3.79 -12.17 18.36
C ALA A 195 4.60 -13.46 18.26
N GLU A 196 4.54 -14.13 17.11
CA GLU A 196 5.28 -15.36 16.84
C GLU A 196 6.00 -15.26 15.49
N GLU A 197 7.21 -15.77 15.45
CA GLU A 197 8.04 -15.82 14.26
C GLU A 197 8.52 -17.25 14.04
N TYR A 198 8.25 -17.79 12.86
CA TYR A 198 8.69 -19.12 12.46
C TYR A 198 9.64 -19.01 11.28
N ASN A 199 10.85 -19.54 11.45
CA ASN A 199 11.81 -19.70 10.38
C ASN A 199 11.87 -21.17 9.98
N ASN A 200 11.54 -21.45 8.72
CA ASN A 200 11.61 -22.78 8.14
C ASN A 200 12.64 -22.80 7.00
N GLU A 201 13.58 -23.72 7.09
CA GLU A 201 14.46 -24.03 5.98
C GLU A 201 13.98 -25.26 5.22
N SER A 202 13.96 -25.16 3.89
CA SER A 202 13.62 -26.31 3.05
C SER A 202 14.42 -26.32 1.76
N ILE A 203 14.51 -27.49 1.13
CA ILE A 203 15.17 -27.66 -0.17
C ILE A 203 14.09 -27.74 -1.25
N VAL A 204 14.17 -26.84 -2.22
CA VAL A 204 13.19 -26.74 -3.32
C VAL A 204 13.90 -26.61 -4.67
N PHE A 205 13.13 -26.87 -5.73
CA PHE A 205 13.55 -26.59 -7.10
C PHE A 205 12.78 -25.39 -7.63
N TYR A 206 13.50 -24.38 -8.11
CA TYR A 206 12.91 -23.22 -8.76
C TYR A 206 13.40 -23.11 -10.19
N LYS A 207 12.46 -23.03 -11.14
CA LYS A 207 12.77 -22.82 -12.55
C LYS A 207 13.00 -21.34 -12.79
N ILE A 208 14.16 -20.95 -13.32
CA ILE A 208 14.51 -19.57 -13.62
C ILE A 208 13.60 -19.06 -14.73
N LYS A 209 12.86 -17.99 -14.47
CA LYS A 209 12.10 -17.25 -15.48
C LYS A 209 12.91 -16.05 -15.97
N LYS A 210 13.48 -15.27 -15.05
CA LYS A 210 14.33 -14.12 -15.36
C LYS A 210 15.43 -13.99 -14.31
N PRO A 211 16.70 -14.23 -14.65
CA PRO A 211 17.82 -13.97 -13.75
C PRO A 211 18.04 -12.46 -13.58
N ASP A 212 18.58 -12.06 -12.42
CA ASP A 212 19.09 -10.70 -12.22
C ASP A 212 20.61 -10.68 -12.42
N PHE A 213 21.03 -9.97 -13.47
CA PHE A 213 22.44 -9.77 -13.81
C PHE A 213 23.06 -8.54 -13.14
N LEU A 214 22.24 -7.65 -12.57
CA LEU A 214 22.71 -6.41 -11.95
C LEU A 214 22.95 -6.60 -10.43
N GLY A 215 22.33 -7.60 -9.82
CA GLY A 215 22.77 -8.21 -8.57
C GLY A 215 22.17 -7.65 -7.28
N ASP A 216 21.28 -6.65 -7.38
CA ASP A 216 20.63 -6.00 -6.23
C ASP A 216 19.13 -6.29 -6.16
N SER A 217 18.58 -7.00 -7.15
CA SER A 217 17.13 -7.21 -7.30
C SER A 217 16.72 -8.68 -7.13
N GLN A 218 15.43 -8.89 -6.90
CA GLN A 218 14.83 -10.22 -6.84
C GLN A 218 14.85 -10.90 -8.21
N TRP A 219 15.20 -12.18 -8.23
CA TRP A 219 15.13 -13.04 -9.40
C TRP A 219 13.69 -13.51 -9.62
N GLU A 220 13.25 -13.62 -10.87
CA GLU A 220 11.95 -14.25 -11.18
C GLU A 220 12.11 -15.75 -11.38
N PHE A 221 11.35 -16.52 -10.59
CA PHE A 221 11.29 -17.96 -10.66
C PHE A 221 9.88 -18.46 -10.95
N LYS A 222 9.79 -19.76 -11.30
CA LYS A 222 8.57 -20.54 -11.29
C LYS A 222 8.68 -21.71 -10.32
N HIS A 223 7.61 -21.94 -9.56
CA HIS A 223 7.40 -23.12 -8.74
C HIS A 223 6.06 -23.75 -9.16
N GLY A 224 6.13 -24.84 -9.93
CA GLY A 224 4.98 -25.33 -10.67
C GLY A 224 4.44 -24.25 -11.62
N ASN A 225 3.16 -23.88 -11.46
CA ASN A 225 2.51 -22.85 -12.28
C ASN A 225 2.61 -21.43 -11.69
N LYS A 226 3.13 -21.28 -10.46
CA LYS A 226 3.23 -19.97 -9.79
C LYS A 226 4.53 -19.27 -10.16
N SER A 227 4.45 -17.98 -10.46
CA SER A 227 5.63 -17.11 -10.59
C SER A 227 5.93 -16.45 -9.25
N LEU A 228 7.21 -16.41 -8.89
CA LEU A 228 7.71 -15.90 -7.61
C LEU A 228 8.88 -14.94 -7.88
N LYS A 229 9.02 -13.90 -7.07
CA LYS A 229 10.19 -13.02 -7.05
C LYS A 229 10.95 -13.29 -5.76
N ILE A 230 12.17 -13.80 -5.84
CA ILE A 230 12.93 -14.25 -4.68
C ILE A 230 14.35 -13.70 -4.75
N LYS A 231 14.85 -13.19 -3.63
CA LYS A 231 16.24 -12.73 -3.50
C LYS A 231 17.15 -13.94 -3.22
N ILE A 232 18.30 -13.98 -3.88
CA ILE A 232 19.39 -14.89 -3.53
C ILE A 232 20.34 -14.14 -2.59
N THR A 233 20.64 -14.73 -1.43
CA THR A 233 21.58 -14.20 -0.44
C THR A 233 22.88 -15.01 -0.37
N ASP A 234 23.00 -16.06 -1.18
CA ASP A 234 24.25 -16.82 -1.39
C ASP A 234 25.29 -15.97 -2.16
N VAL A 235 26.08 -15.20 -1.41
CA VAL A 235 27.09 -14.29 -1.96
C VAL A 235 28.12 -15.03 -2.81
N ASN A 236 28.58 -16.20 -2.35
CA ASN A 236 29.60 -16.99 -3.03
C ASN A 236 29.12 -17.48 -4.40
N TRP A 237 27.87 -17.96 -4.47
CA TRP A 237 27.29 -18.39 -5.74
C TRP A 237 27.04 -17.20 -6.68
N LEU A 238 26.52 -16.08 -6.15
CA LEU A 238 26.29 -14.87 -6.94
C LEU A 238 27.57 -14.31 -7.56
N GLU A 239 28.69 -14.34 -6.83
CA GLU A 239 29.99 -13.95 -7.39
C GLU A 239 30.43 -14.86 -8.54
N LYS A 240 30.26 -16.17 -8.41
CA LYS A 240 30.57 -17.11 -9.51
C LYS A 240 29.67 -16.89 -10.71
N PHE A 241 28.39 -16.59 -10.50
CA PHE A 241 27.45 -16.25 -11.57
C PHE A 241 27.86 -14.96 -12.30
N LYS A 242 28.13 -13.89 -11.55
CA LYS A 242 28.56 -12.59 -12.10
C LYS A 242 29.86 -12.70 -12.91
N ASN A 243 30.79 -13.54 -12.46
CA ASN A 243 32.05 -13.81 -13.15
C ASN A 243 31.92 -14.81 -14.32
N GLY A 244 30.71 -15.30 -14.63
CA GLY A 244 30.47 -16.26 -15.71
C GLY A 244 31.02 -17.67 -15.46
N ILE A 245 31.39 -17.98 -14.21
CA ILE A 245 31.82 -19.32 -13.80
C ILE A 245 30.60 -20.24 -13.74
N GLU A 246 29.53 -19.77 -13.11
CA GLU A 246 28.23 -20.44 -13.09
C GLU A 246 27.33 -19.75 -14.11
N ILE A 247 27.06 -20.41 -15.22
CA ILE A 247 26.18 -19.86 -16.26
C ILE A 247 24.79 -20.43 -16.03
N VAL A 248 23.77 -19.59 -15.97
CA VAL A 248 22.35 -20.02 -15.97
C VAL A 248 21.55 -19.18 -16.94
N VAL A 249 20.54 -19.80 -17.55
CA VAL A 249 19.64 -19.14 -18.50
C VAL A 249 18.19 -19.32 -18.09
N PRO A 250 17.27 -18.44 -18.55
CA PRO A 250 15.85 -18.70 -18.43
C PRO A 250 15.49 -20.12 -18.90
N GLY A 251 14.77 -20.86 -18.07
CA GLY A 251 14.44 -22.26 -18.29
C GLY A 251 15.26 -23.24 -17.46
N ASP A 252 16.49 -22.90 -17.06
CA ASP A 252 17.27 -23.73 -16.11
C ASP A 252 16.55 -23.79 -14.76
N SER A 253 16.79 -24.82 -13.96
CA SER A 253 16.27 -24.92 -12.60
C SER A 253 17.39 -24.90 -11.57
N LEU A 254 17.21 -24.16 -10.50
CA LEU A 254 18.11 -24.17 -9.35
C LEU A 254 17.53 -25.11 -8.29
N LYS A 255 18.36 -26.05 -7.81
CA LYS A 255 18.15 -26.72 -6.54
C LYS A 255 18.69 -25.79 -5.47
N VAL A 256 17.84 -25.33 -4.56
CA VAL A 256 18.19 -24.30 -3.59
C VAL A 256 17.74 -24.69 -2.20
N ARG A 257 18.48 -24.22 -1.20
CA ARG A 257 17.98 -24.13 0.17
C ARG A 257 17.36 -22.75 0.34
N ILE A 258 16.10 -22.72 0.79
CA ILE A 258 15.37 -21.49 1.08
C ILE A 258 15.19 -21.33 2.59
N SER A 259 15.14 -20.08 3.03
CA SER A 259 14.65 -19.68 4.35
C SER A 259 13.30 -18.99 4.15
N GLN A 260 12.26 -19.53 4.78
CA GLN A 260 10.93 -18.93 4.82
C GLN A 260 10.68 -18.40 6.23
N ASN A 261 10.50 -17.09 6.33
CA ASN A 261 10.19 -16.40 7.56
C ASN A 261 8.71 -16.02 7.57
N PHE A 262 7.97 -16.53 8.55
CA PHE A 262 6.56 -16.25 8.76
C PHE A 262 6.39 -15.48 10.06
N LYS A 263 5.79 -14.30 9.99
CA LYS A 263 5.44 -13.49 11.16
C LYS A 263 3.94 -13.54 11.38
N TYR A 264 3.52 -13.89 12.59
CA TYR A 264 2.13 -13.95 12.99
C TYR A 264 1.84 -12.95 14.08
N ASN A 265 0.67 -12.32 14.03
CA ASN A 265 0.20 -11.47 15.12
C ASN A 265 -0.39 -12.29 16.28
N ARG A 266 -0.78 -11.61 17.37
CA ARG A 266 -1.33 -12.25 18.59
C ARG A 266 -2.59 -13.09 18.36
N ASN A 267 -3.32 -12.83 17.27
CA ASN A 267 -4.53 -13.57 16.90
C ASN A 267 -4.22 -14.77 15.98
N GLY A 268 -2.94 -15.02 15.66
CA GLY A 268 -2.52 -16.09 14.76
C GLY A 268 -2.69 -15.77 13.28
N TYR A 269 -2.95 -14.51 12.90
CA TYR A 269 -2.99 -14.11 11.49
C TYR A 269 -1.58 -13.86 10.95
N LEU A 270 -1.32 -14.36 9.74
CA LEU A 270 -0.06 -14.12 9.02
C LEU A 270 -0.01 -12.66 8.57
N ILE A 271 0.96 -11.90 9.08
CA ILE A 271 1.14 -10.48 8.75
C ILE A 271 2.29 -10.24 7.76
N SER A 272 3.27 -11.16 7.72
CA SER A 272 4.37 -11.09 6.77
C SER A 272 4.89 -12.49 6.45
N GLU A 273 5.18 -12.72 5.17
CA GLU A 273 5.85 -13.92 4.66
C GLU A 273 7.01 -13.48 3.77
N LYS A 274 8.23 -13.85 4.15
CA LYS A 274 9.43 -13.56 3.38
C LYS A 274 10.15 -14.85 3.02
N THR A 275 10.42 -15.04 1.74
CA THR A 275 11.20 -16.18 1.23
C THR A 275 12.49 -15.67 0.61
N GLU A 276 13.62 -16.25 1.01
CA GLU A 276 14.94 -15.98 0.46
C GLU A 276 15.66 -17.29 0.11
N ILE A 277 16.45 -17.27 -0.97
CA ILE A 277 17.36 -18.36 -1.30
C ILE A 277 18.67 -18.13 -0.56
N ILE A 278 18.95 -18.94 0.46
CA ILE A 278 20.14 -18.80 1.29
C ILE A 278 21.33 -19.59 0.75
N GLU A 279 21.09 -20.61 -0.08
CA GLU A 279 22.16 -21.40 -0.71
C GLU A 279 21.71 -22.02 -2.03
N VAL A 280 22.58 -21.98 -3.05
CA VAL A 280 22.37 -22.69 -4.31
C VAL A 280 23.13 -24.02 -4.30
N LEU A 281 22.37 -25.12 -4.25
CA LEU A 281 22.89 -26.48 -4.11
C LEU A 281 23.23 -27.14 -5.46
N GLY A 282 22.68 -26.63 -6.56
CA GLY A 282 22.97 -27.15 -7.88
C GLY A 282 22.09 -26.57 -9.00
N ILE A 283 22.52 -26.77 -10.23
CA ILE A 283 21.86 -26.29 -11.45
C ILE A 283 21.42 -27.49 -12.29
N ILE A 284 20.17 -27.48 -12.74
CA ILE A 284 19.61 -28.43 -13.70
C ILE A 284 19.38 -27.66 -15.00
N LYS A 285 20.08 -28.07 -16.05
CA LYS A 285 19.97 -27.44 -17.37
C LYS A 285 18.65 -27.77 -18.05
N ASN A 286 18.05 -26.76 -18.68
CA ASN A 286 16.91 -26.99 -19.56
C ASN A 286 17.38 -27.83 -20.76
N GLN A 287 16.81 -29.03 -20.91
CA GLN A 287 17.00 -29.85 -22.10
C GLN A 287 16.04 -29.41 -23.21
#